data_AF-A0A1X6YT39-F1
#
_entry.id   AF-A0A1X6YT39-F1
#
_cell.length_a   1.000
_cell.length_b   1.000
_cell.length_c   1.000
_cell.angle_alpha   90.00
_cell.angle_beta   90.00
_cell.angle_gamma   90.00
#
_symmetry.space_group_name_H-M   'P 1'
#
loop_
_entity.id
_entity.type
_entity.pdbx_description
1 polymer ?
#
loop_
_entity_poly.entity_id
_entity_poly.type
_entity_poly.pdbx_seq_one_letter_code
_entity_poly.pdbx_strand_id
1 'polypeptide(L)' 'MDYSKSGGPRQGRNTPKHREHNERGTEKTPYDKRDDKAELLKRMKEAAKKAAGKAPEPKG' A
#
# COMPACT_ATOMS: atom_id res chain seq x y z
N MET A 1 43.01 2.77 19.76
CA MET A 1 41.77 2.95 18.97
C MET A 1 40.58 2.58 19.82
N ASP A 2 39.55 3.43 19.89
CA ASP A 2 38.31 3.14 20.60
C ASP A 2 37.30 2.50 19.63
N TYR A 3 37.26 1.16 19.62
CA TYR A 3 36.42 0.36 18.72
C TYR A 3 34.91 0.52 19.01
N SER A 4 34.52 1.20 20.09
CA SER A 4 33.12 1.55 20.34
C SER A 4 32.59 2.63 19.39
N LYS A 5 33.48 3.41 18.76
CA LYS A 5 33.13 4.49 17.80
C LYS A 5 33.06 4.02 16.35
N SER A 6 33.57 2.83 16.04
CA SER A 6 33.31 2.16 14.76
C SER A 6 31.90 1.57 14.80
N GLY A 7 30.89 2.42 14.69
CA GLY A 7 29.48 2.03 14.70
C GLY A 7 29.23 0.84 13.76
N GLY A 8 28.51 -0.16 14.27
CA GLY A 8 28.23 -1.39 13.54
C GLY A 8 27.46 -1.16 12.23
N PRO A 9 27.49 -2.14 11.31
CA PRO A 9 26.79 -2.04 10.03
C PRO A 9 25.30 -1.79 10.27
N ARG A 10 24.79 -0.68 9.72
CA ARG A 10 23.36 -0.38 9.75
C ARG A 10 22.64 -1.41 8.89
N GLN A 11 21.69 -2.13 9.49
CA GLN A 11 20.84 -3.02 8.71
C GLN A 11 20.13 -2.23 7.62
N GLY A 12 20.23 -2.72 6.38
CA GLY A 12 19.48 -2.17 5.28
C GLY A 12 17.99 -2.23 5.59
N ARG A 13 17.23 -1.21 5.19
CA ARG A 13 15.77 -1.30 5.23
C ARG A 13 15.37 -2.50 4.36
N ASN A 14 14.31 -3.22 4.76
CA ASN A 14 13.81 -4.43 4.09
C ASN A 14 13.21 -4.12 2.71
N THR A 15 14.00 -3.48 1.85
CA THR A 15 13.66 -3.02 0.52
C THR A 15 14.68 -3.62 -0.43
N PRO A 16 14.25 -4.30 -1.50
CA PRO A 16 15.15 -4.82 -2.52
C PRO A 16 16.09 -3.73 -3.04
N LYS A 17 17.36 -4.08 -3.28
CA LYS A 17 18.33 -3.14 -3.87
C LYS A 17 17.95 -2.73 -5.29
N HIS A 18 17.20 -3.58 -5.99
CA HIS A 18 16.83 -3.42 -7.38
C HIS A 18 15.33 -3.72 -7.56
N ARG A 19 14.75 -3.11 -8.58
CA ARG A 19 13.36 -3.33 -8.95
C ARG A 19 13.27 -4.53 -9.88
N GLU A 20 12.50 -5.54 -9.48
CA GLU A 20 12.28 -6.74 -10.29
C GLU A 20 11.50 -6.41 -11.56
N HIS A 21 11.87 -7.02 -12.69
CA HIS A 21 11.21 -6.77 -13.99
C HIS A 21 9.74 -7.23 -14.02
N ASN A 22 9.41 -8.21 -13.18
CA ASN A 22 8.06 -8.78 -13.06
C ASN A 22 7.32 -8.30 -11.81
N GLU A 23 7.79 -7.22 -11.16
CA GLU A 23 7.13 -6.67 -9.98
C GLU A 23 5.69 -6.28 -10.31
N ARG A 24 4.70 -6.73 -9.52
CA ARG A 24 3.29 -6.41 -9.79
C ARG A 24 3.01 -4.91 -9.61
N GLY A 25 2.09 -4.38 -10.39
CA GLY A 25 1.70 -2.97 -10.36
C GLY A 25 2.68 -2.01 -11.06
N THR A 26 3.64 -2.52 -11.86
CA THR A 26 4.45 -1.67 -12.74
C THR A 26 3.78 -1.43 -14.09
N GLU A 27 4.33 -0.55 -14.92
CA GLU A 27 3.84 -0.32 -16.29
C GLU A 27 3.88 -1.59 -17.15
N LYS A 28 4.89 -2.45 -16.96
CA LYS A 28 5.04 -3.70 -17.71
C LYS A 28 4.16 -4.84 -17.17
N THR A 29 3.83 -4.78 -15.89
CA THR A 29 3.05 -5.79 -15.15
C THR A 29 1.95 -5.09 -14.35
N PRO A 30 0.89 -4.58 -15.01
CA PRO A 30 -0.10 -3.68 -14.40
C PRO A 30 -1.09 -4.39 -13.48
N TYR A 31 -1.07 -5.71 -13.40
CA TYR A 31 -1.91 -6.50 -12.51
C TYR A 31 -1.65 -6.16 -11.04
N ASP A 32 -2.70 -6.22 -10.22
CA ASP A 32 -2.68 -5.86 -8.80
C ASP A 32 -2.15 -4.45 -8.49
N LYS A 33 -2.13 -3.54 -9.49
CA LYS A 33 -1.81 -2.13 -9.24
C LYS A 33 -2.86 -1.58 -8.28
N ARG A 34 -2.42 -1.18 -7.09
CA ARG A 34 -3.27 -0.40 -6.19
C ARG A 34 -3.45 0.97 -6.83
N ASP A 35 -4.70 1.29 -7.14
CA ASP A 35 -5.09 2.63 -7.56
C ASP A 35 -4.55 3.68 -6.58
N ASP A 36 -4.31 4.89 -7.08
CA ASP A 36 -3.78 5.96 -6.25
C ASP A 36 -4.66 6.17 -5.02
N LYS A 37 -4.04 6.49 -3.88
CA LYS A 37 -4.73 6.66 -2.60
C LYS A 37 -5.96 7.57 -2.71
N ALA A 38 -5.90 8.57 -3.58
CA ALA A 38 -7.02 9.46 -3.89
C ALA A 38 -8.25 8.74 -4.48
N GLU A 39 -8.04 7.82 -5.42
CA GLU A 39 -9.10 7.06 -6.08
C GLU A 39 -9.73 6.01 -5.14
N LEU A 40 -8.90 5.41 -4.27
CA LEU A 40 -9.40 4.55 -3.20
C LEU A 40 -10.32 5.33 -2.25
N LEU A 41 -9.85 6.49 -1.77
CA LEU A 41 -10.65 7.34 -0.87
C LEU A 41 -11.94 7.82 -1.53
N LYS A 42 -11.92 8.15 -2.83
CA LYS A 42 -13.12 8.50 -3.60
C LYS A 42 -14.12 7.34 -3.60
N ARG A 43 -13.68 6.12 -3.92
CA ARG A 43 -14.54 4.93 -3.90
C ARG A 43 -15.11 4.63 -2.51
N MET A 44 -14.31 4.76 -1.45
CA MET A 44 -14.79 4.55 -0.07
C MET A 44 -15.85 5.59 0.32
N LYS A 45 -15.67 6.86 -0.06
CA LYS A 45 -16.66 7.91 0.20
C LYS A 45 -17.96 7.67 -0.57
N GLU A 46 -17.87 7.29 -1.84
CA GLU A 46 -19.05 6.96 -2.66
C GLU A 46 -19.79 5.72 -2.12
N ALA A 47 -19.05 4.68 -1.72
CA ALA A 47 -19.62 3.50 -1.08
C ALA A 47 -20.31 3.84 0.26
N ALA A 48 -19.70 4.70 1.07
CA ALA A 48 -20.29 5.17 2.33
C ALA A 48 -21.59 5.97 2.10
N LYS A 49 -21.63 6.85 1.09
CA LYS A 49 -22.87 7.55 0.70
C LYS A 49 -23.96 6.57 0.25
N LYS A 50 -23.60 5.58 -0.56
CA LYS A 50 -24.53 4.53 -1.03
C LYS A 50 -25.05 3.65 0.11
N ALA A 51 -24.21 3.35 1.09
CA ALA A 51 -24.58 2.60 2.28
C ALA A 51 -25.47 3.43 3.23
N ALA A 52 -25.19 4.73 3.40
CA ALA A 52 -26.00 5.63 4.22
C ALA A 52 -27.42 5.84 3.63
N GLY A 53 -27.55 5.82 2.31
CA GLY A 53 -28.86 5.88 1.63
C GLY A 53 -29.63 4.56 1.60
N LYS A 54 -28.99 3.44 1.97
CA LYS A 54 -29.62 2.12 2.03
C LYS A 54 -29.51 1.61 3.47
N ALA A 55 -30.38 2.12 4.34
CA ALA A 55 -30.57 1.56 5.66
C ALA A 55 -30.75 0.03 5.51
N PRO A 56 -29.96 -0.80 6.21
CA PRO A 56 -30.19 -2.23 6.18
C PRO A 56 -31.54 -2.49 6.84
N GLU A 57 -32.49 -3.06 6.10
CA GLU A 57 -33.69 -3.65 6.71
C GLU A 57 -33.21 -4.61 7.81
N PRO A 58 -33.73 -4.49 9.04
CA PRO A 58 -33.39 -5.43 10.09
C PRO A 58 -33.84 -6.82 9.61
N LYS A 59 -32.89 -7.75 9.47
CA LYS A 59 -33.24 -9.16 9.32
C LYS A 59 -33.89 -9.59 10.64
N GLY A 60 -35.22 -9.67 10.62
CA GLY A 60 -36.02 -10.39 11.61
C GLY A 60 -35.81 -11.89 11.51
#